data_AF-A0A9X1ZSC8-F1
#
_entry.id   AF-A0A9X1ZSC8-F1
#
_cell.length_a   1.000
_cell.length_b   1.000
_cell.length_c   1.000
_cell.angle_alpha   90.00
_cell.angle_beta   90.00
_cell.angle_gamma   90.00
#
_symmetry.space_group_name_H-M   'P 1'
#
loop_
_entity.id
_entity.type
_entity.pdbx_description
1 polymer ?
#
loop_
_entity_poly.entity_id
_entity_poly.type
_entity_poly.pdbx_seq_one_letter_code
_entity_poly.pdbx_strand_id
1 'polypeptide(L)' 'MMGYSGETEFAKFPAICEGKYVVNSNTVSFFSNECIWTAEFNWSLILNGDWKFTLRDNELILKNEIGDRYVLERN' A
#
# COMPACT_ATOMS: atom_id res chain seq x y z
N MET A 1 7.36 0.83 14.63
CA MET A 1 6.72 0.15 13.48
C MET A 1 5.24 0.03 13.79
N MET A 2 4.35 0.39 12.85
CA MET A 2 2.90 0.37 13.04
C MET A 2 2.25 -0.70 12.14
N GLY A 3 1.10 -1.23 12.55
CA GLY A 3 0.33 -2.19 11.76
C GLY A 3 -0.64 -1.50 10.80
N TYR A 4 -0.92 -2.13 9.68
CA TYR A 4 -1.99 -1.73 8.76
C TYR A 4 -2.79 -2.95 8.32
N SER A 5 -4.06 -2.74 8.02
CA SER A 5 -4.92 -3.69 7.32
C SER A 5 -5.78 -2.94 6.30
N GLY A 6 -6.19 -3.63 5.25
CA GLY A 6 -7.10 -3.09 4.25
C GLY A 6 -7.79 -4.18 3.45
N GLU A 7 -9.03 -3.90 3.08
CA GLU A 7 -9.90 -4.79 2.35
C GLU A 7 -10.42 -4.10 1.09
N THR A 8 -10.91 -4.88 0.14
CA THR A 8 -11.50 -4.36 -1.09
C THR A 8 -12.73 -5.18 -1.48
N GLU A 9 -13.74 -4.51 -2.01
CA GLU A 9 -14.92 -5.15 -2.60
C GLU A 9 -14.63 -5.73 -3.99
N PHE A 10 -13.55 -5.28 -4.64
CA PHE A 10 -13.12 -5.82 -5.92
C PHE A 10 -12.17 -6.99 -5.71
N ALA A 11 -12.45 -8.11 -6.40
CA ALA A 11 -11.58 -9.27 -6.38
C ALA A 11 -10.13 -8.85 -6.73
N LYS A 12 -9.23 -8.97 -5.75
CA LYS A 12 -7.78 -8.82 -5.92
C LYS A 12 -7.27 -7.39 -6.17
N PHE A 13 -8.06 -6.32 -5.99
CA PHE A 13 -7.52 -4.96 -6.14
C PHE A 13 -8.24 -3.90 -5.32
N PRO A 14 -7.53 -3.03 -4.56
CA PRO A 14 -6.09 -3.08 -4.27
C PRO A 14 -5.74 -4.23 -3.30
N ALA A 15 -4.57 -4.84 -3.48
CA ALA A 15 -4.08 -5.88 -2.58
C ALA A 15 -3.34 -5.26 -1.38
N ILE A 16 -4.12 -4.73 -0.43
CA ILE A 16 -3.61 -4.10 0.79
C ILE A 16 -3.31 -5.17 1.86
N CYS A 17 -4.25 -6.08 2.10
CA CYS A 17 -4.11 -7.19 3.05
C CYS A 17 -3.78 -6.70 4.47
N GLU A 18 -2.76 -7.28 5.10
CA GLU A 18 -2.25 -6.86 6.40
C GLU A 18 -0.73 -6.80 6.38
N GLY A 19 -0.17 -5.93 7.20
CA GLY A 19 1.28 -5.84 7.31
C GLY A 19 1.71 -4.78 8.30
N LYS A 20 2.96 -4.39 8.17
CA LYS A 20 3.57 -3.37 8.99
C LYS A 20 4.18 -2.27 8.12
N TYR A 21 4.24 -1.07 8.66
CA TYR A 21 4.91 0.04 7.99
C TYR A 21 5.76 0.88 8.94
N VAL A 22 6.70 1.60 8.35
CA VAL A 22 7.52 2.60 9.01
C VAL A 22 7.50 3.88 8.16
N VAL A 23 7.27 5.02 8.80
CA VAL A 23 7.31 6.33 8.15
C VAL A 23 8.62 7.01 8.52
N ASN A 24 9.37 7.44 7.52
CA ASN A 24 10.63 8.16 7.67
C ASN A 24 10.62 9.40 6.79
N SER A 25 10.53 10.59 7.40
CA SER A 25 10.48 11.89 6.69
C SER A 25 9.38 11.93 5.61
N ASN A 26 9.72 11.60 4.35
CA ASN A 26 8.82 11.60 3.19
C ASN A 26 8.70 10.23 2.49
N THR A 27 9.23 9.17 3.10
CA THR A 27 9.08 7.79 2.64
C THR A 27 8.25 7.01 3.65
N VAL A 28 7.37 6.14 3.17
CA VAL A 28 6.78 5.06 3.94
C VAL A 28 7.28 3.74 3.37
N SER A 29 7.78 2.88 4.25
CA SER A 29 8.24 1.54 3.93
C SER A 29 7.19 0.55 4.40
N PHE A 30 6.57 -0.17 3.46
CA PHE A 30 5.60 -1.22 3.74
C PHE A 30 6.28 -2.58 3.75
N PHE A 31 5.88 -3.39 4.71
CA PHE A 31 6.28 -4.77 4.90
C PHE A 31 4.98 -5.57 4.94
N SER A 32 4.50 -5.99 3.78
CA SER A 32 3.28 -6.79 3.64
C SER A 32 3.52 -8.22 4.13
N ASN A 33 2.61 -8.76 4.94
CA ASN A 33 2.54 -10.21 5.12
C ASN A 33 1.88 -10.79 3.87
N GLU A 34 2.46 -11.86 3.33
CA GLU A 34 1.95 -12.54 2.14
C GLU A 34 0.49 -12.95 2.36
N CYS A 35 -0.42 -12.24 1.71
CA CYS A 35 -1.81 -12.66 1.67
C CYS A 35 -1.91 -13.98 0.92
N ILE A 36 -2.89 -14.81 1.27
CA ILE A 36 -3.12 -16.10 0.60
C ILE A 36 -3.74 -15.83 -0.78
N TRP A 37 -2.93 -15.35 -1.71
CA TRP A 37 -3.33 -15.16 -3.10
C TRP A 37 -3.02 -16.42 -3.91
N THR A 38 -3.95 -16.81 -4.78
CA THR A 38 -3.74 -17.85 -5.80
C THR A 38 -2.59 -17.45 -6.74
N ALA A 39 -1.83 -18.40 -7.28
CA ALA A 39 -0.65 -18.16 -8.14
C ALA A 39 -0.89 -17.23 -9.36
N GLU A 40 -2.13 -17.08 -9.80
CA GLU A 40 -2.53 -16.18 -10.90
C GLU A 40 -2.59 -14.69 -10.52
N PHE A 41 -2.41 -14.37 -9.23
CA PHE A 41 -2.41 -12.99 -8.76
C PHE A 41 -1.13 -12.26 -9.17
N ASN A 42 -1.25 -11.02 -9.66
CA ASN A 42 -0.07 -10.21 -9.96
C ASN A 42 0.49 -9.59 -8.67
N TRP A 43 1.57 -10.18 -8.16
CA TRP A 43 2.25 -9.78 -6.91
C TRP A 43 2.75 -8.34 -6.94
N SER A 44 2.93 -7.72 -8.12
CA SER A 44 3.30 -6.31 -8.23
C SER A 44 2.23 -5.35 -7.69
N LEU A 45 0.99 -5.82 -7.49
CA LEU A 45 -0.12 -5.02 -6.97
C LEU A 45 -0.17 -4.98 -5.44
N ILE A 46 0.64 -5.79 -4.75
CA ILE A 46 0.71 -5.79 -3.28
C ILE A 46 1.37 -4.50 -2.82
N LEU A 47 0.77 -3.86 -1.82
CA LEU A 47 1.36 -2.69 -1.18
C LEU A 47 2.61 -3.10 -0.37
N ASN A 48 3.77 -3.05 -1.00
CA ASN A 48 5.05 -3.43 -0.42
C ASN A 48 6.17 -2.48 -0.83
N GLY A 49 7.28 -2.50 -0.08
CA GLY A 49 8.48 -1.72 -0.37
C GLY A 49 8.35 -0.24 -0.03
N ASP A 50 9.19 0.57 -0.64
CA ASP A 50 9.34 1.99 -0.33
C ASP A 50 8.48 2.88 -1.24
N TRP A 51 7.72 3.77 -0.62
CA TRP A 51 6.83 4.71 -1.29
C TRP A 51 7.12 6.13 -0.81
N LYS A 52 7.30 7.06 -1.74
CA LYS A 52 7.21 8.48 -1.43
C LYS A 52 5.76 8.83 -1.18
N PHE A 53 5.49 9.60 -0.13
CA PHE A 53 4.14 10.04 0.15
C PHE A 53 4.00 11.55 0.20
N THR A 54 2.80 12.03 -0.09
CA THR A 54 2.39 13.43 0.10
C THR A 54 1.01 13.42 0.71
N LEU A 55 0.85 14.14 1.82
CA LEU A 55 -0.43 14.38 2.46
C LEU A 55 -0.95 15.75 2.03
N ARG A 56 -2.20 15.82 1.59
CA ARG A 56 -2.92 17.05 1.25
C ARG A 56 -4.34 16.95 1.78
N ASP A 57 -4.66 17.76 2.78
CA ASP A 57 -5.99 17.76 3.41
C ASP A 57 -6.43 16.35 3.84
N ASN A 58 -7.35 15.73 3.08
CA ASN A 58 -7.87 14.38 3.32
C ASN A 58 -7.28 13.32 2.37
N GLU A 59 -6.35 13.69 1.50
CA GLU A 59 -5.71 12.79 0.54
C GLU A 59 -4.30 12.39 0.99
N LEU A 60 -4.02 11.10 0.91
CA LEU A 60 -2.69 10.51 0.95
C LEU A 60 -2.32 10.01 -0.44
N ILE A 61 -1.34 10.65 -1.05
CA ILE A 61 -0.80 10.26 -2.36
C ILE A 61 0.48 9.47 -2.14
N LEU A 62 0.53 8.22 -2.60
CA LEU A 62 1.70 7.36 -2.58
C LEU A 62 2.27 7.21 -4.00
N LYS A 63 3.60 7.25 -4.14
CA LYS A 63 4.30 6.98 -5.40
C LYS A 63 5.52 6.07 -5.16
N ASN A 64 5.62 4.97 -5.90
CA ASN A 64 6.81 4.09 -5.87
C ASN A 64 7.83 4.48 -6.96
N GLU A 65 8.97 3.77 -6.98
CA GLU A 65 10.05 4.05 -7.93
C GLU A 65 9.71 3.70 -9.38
N ILE A 66 8.84 2.71 -9.60
CA ILE A 66 8.43 2.28 -10.95
C ILE A 66 7.31 3.15 -11.55
N GLY A 67 6.75 4.06 -10.77
CA GLY A 67 5.79 5.07 -11.23
C GLY A 67 4.33 4.83 -10.83
N ASP A 68 4.03 3.74 -10.12
CA ASP A 68 2.68 3.51 -9.60
C ASP A 68 2.28 4.62 -8.65
N ARG A 69 1.01 4.98 -8.70
CA ARG A 69 0.45 6.07 -7.90
C ARG A 69 -0.86 5.66 -7.27
N TYR A 70 -0.90 5.64 -5.94
CA TYR A 70 -2.14 5.45 -5.17
C TYR A 70 -2.60 6.78 -4.58
N VAL A 71 -3.90 7.03 -4.63
CA VAL A 71 -4.56 8.16 -3.95
C VAL A 71 -5.55 7.55 -2.99
N LEU A 72 -5.35 7.80 -1.71
CA LEU A 72 -6.17 7.28 -0.62
C LEU A 72 -6.86 8.47 0.04
N GLU A 73 -8.17 8.38 0.22
CA GLU A 73 -8.95 9.40 0.89
C GLU A 73 -9.28 8.96 2.33
N ARG A 74 -9.20 9.91 3.26
CA ARG A 74 -9.65 9.73 4.63
C ARG A 74 -11.16 10.00 4.71
N ASN A 75 -11.93 8.94 4.92
CA ASN A 75 -13.35 9.02 5.30
C ASN A 75 -13.55 9.38 6.77
#